data_AF-A0A3D0JDY6-F1
#
_entry.id   AF-A0A3D0JDY6-F1
#
_cell.length_a   1.000
_cell.length_b   1.000
_cell.length_c   1.000
_cell.angle_alpha   90.00
_cell.angle_beta   90.00
_cell.angle_gamma   90.00
#
_symmetry.space_group_name_H-M   'P 1'
#
loop_
_entity.id
_entity.type
_entity.pdbx_description
1 polymer ?
#
loop_
_entity_poly.entity_id
_entity_poly.type
_entity_poly.pdbx_seq_one_letter_code
_entity_poly.pdbx_strand_id
1 'polypeptide(L)'
;MRKKFIKEMALVLSAATVMSSVTACSNSGGGNTETTTQAVTTAIDDGNTSEDPGKKLAGDYSKEEPIEKIVLQAEDGEFKGNVKVVESTDNGATGKGYVDGFNERGSDEWSYTFTVPQDGHYDFSISSNSGSDNNYKENYFKIDGQEVASFVSQSKNFRITKVRGSYLTEGEHTISIAVSWGYINLDKVTIETSEGVNPEIYNVSPKLVDENATDNTKRLFSYLTDIYGTAFLSGQYCDAAYGMEMQSILLNTDPEVYPAILGLDMGYYSQSAVDHTANTSATENAIAYWEKDGGIVTYCWHWLPPDQYHTGEWYSTFRKENVKMNVTAMVNGEDPEGFELLMKDVDLIA
;
A
#
# COMPACT_ATOMS: atom_id res chain seq x y z
N MET A 1 -29.19 -26.57 2.93
CA MET A 1 -28.37 -25.41 3.31
C MET A 1 -26.95 -25.83 3.69
N ARG A 2 -26.71 -26.54 4.82
CA ARG A 2 -25.36 -26.96 5.30
C ARG A 2 -24.30 -27.35 4.24
N LYS A 3 -24.63 -28.20 3.25
CA LYS A 3 -23.69 -28.63 2.18
C LYS A 3 -23.37 -27.58 1.09
N LYS A 4 -24.12 -26.46 1.01
CA LYS A 4 -23.87 -25.39 0.04
C LYS A 4 -22.84 -24.39 0.59
N PHE A 5 -23.01 -23.99 1.85
CA PHE A 5 -22.12 -23.08 2.58
C PHE A 5 -20.65 -23.54 2.60
N ILE A 6 -20.41 -24.83 2.89
CA ILE A 6 -19.06 -25.42 2.93
C ILE A 6 -18.33 -25.32 1.58
N LYS A 7 -19.06 -25.31 0.45
CA LYS A 7 -18.47 -25.13 -0.89
C LYS A 7 -18.12 -23.68 -1.22
N GLU A 8 -18.78 -22.72 -0.60
CA GLU A 8 -18.60 -21.29 -0.88
C GLU A 8 -17.41 -20.72 -0.05
N MET A 9 -17.22 -21.16 1.21
CA MET A 9 -16.03 -20.79 2.01
C MET A 9 -14.70 -21.26 1.41
N ALA A 10 -14.66 -22.45 0.80
CA ALA A 10 -13.43 -23.01 0.22
C ALA A 10 -12.88 -22.22 -0.99
N LEU A 11 -13.66 -21.28 -1.55
CA LEU A 11 -13.27 -20.49 -2.72
C LEU A 11 -12.63 -19.13 -2.38
N VAL A 12 -12.72 -18.67 -1.13
CA VAL A 12 -12.34 -17.31 -0.72
C VAL A 12 -10.90 -17.24 -0.16
N LEU A 13 -10.30 -18.39 0.21
CA LEU A 13 -9.06 -18.44 0.99
C LEU A 13 -7.75 -18.24 0.18
N SER A 14 -7.78 -17.47 -0.92
CA SER A 14 -6.63 -17.30 -1.82
C SER A 14 -6.41 -15.87 -2.34
N ALA A 15 -6.37 -14.88 -1.46
CA ALA A 15 -5.55 -13.66 -1.61
C ALA A 15 -5.65 -12.75 -0.38
N ALA A 16 -4.55 -12.57 0.37
CA ALA A 16 -4.12 -11.33 1.05
C ALA A 16 -3.18 -11.60 2.23
N THR A 17 -1.88 -11.28 2.10
CA THR A 17 -1.04 -10.81 3.23
C THR A 17 0.21 -10.12 2.69
N VAL A 18 0.28 -8.78 2.78
CA VAL A 18 1.37 -8.04 3.43
C VAL A 18 0.80 -6.66 3.80
N MET A 19 0.77 -6.34 5.10
CA MET A 19 0.85 -4.96 5.56
C MET A 19 1.48 -4.96 6.96
N SER A 20 2.52 -4.15 7.14
CA SER A 20 3.33 -4.13 8.36
C SER A 20 2.72 -3.18 9.39
N SER A 21 2.48 -3.66 10.61
CA SER A 21 2.08 -2.82 11.74
C SER A 21 3.28 -2.08 12.33
N VAL A 22 3.18 -0.76 12.52
CA VAL A 22 4.14 0.04 13.30
C VAL A 22 3.57 0.24 14.70
N THR A 23 4.12 -0.46 15.69
CA THR A 23 3.68 -0.34 17.09
C THR A 23 4.22 0.94 17.72
N ALA A 24 3.34 1.88 18.06
CA ALA A 24 3.67 3.03 18.89
C ALA A 24 3.69 2.62 20.38
N CYS A 25 4.87 2.56 20.99
CA CYS A 25 5.00 2.26 22.41
C CYS A 25 4.67 3.48 23.28
N SER A 26 3.50 3.50 23.91
CA SER A 26 3.19 4.47 24.97
C SER A 26 3.86 4.06 26.29
N ASN A 27 4.73 4.92 26.84
CA ASN A 27 5.23 4.76 28.21
C ASN A 27 4.84 5.98 29.05
N SER A 28 3.98 5.78 30.04
CA SER A 28 3.39 6.85 30.86
C SER A 28 4.37 7.38 31.91
N GLY A 29 4.64 8.69 31.91
CA GLY A 29 5.35 9.40 32.97
C GLY A 29 4.63 10.70 33.31
N GLY A 30 4.09 10.81 34.52
CA GLY A 30 3.26 11.95 34.92
C GLY A 30 4.06 13.18 35.37
N GLY A 31 3.44 14.36 35.25
CA GLY A 31 3.96 15.62 35.76
C GLY A 31 2.94 16.75 35.62
N ASN A 32 2.35 17.20 36.74
CA ASN A 32 1.42 18.34 36.77
C ASN A 32 2.13 19.64 36.37
N THR A 33 1.50 20.42 35.50
CA THR A 33 1.62 21.89 35.48
C THR A 33 0.29 22.51 35.05
N GLU A 34 -0.34 23.27 35.94
CA GLU A 34 -1.43 24.19 35.57
C GLU A 34 -0.84 25.34 34.75
N THR A 35 -1.51 25.75 33.66
CA THR A 35 -1.28 27.08 33.08
C THR A 35 -2.57 27.66 32.51
N THR A 36 -2.77 28.94 32.81
CA THR A 36 -4.01 29.70 32.69
C THR A 36 -4.45 29.95 31.24
N THR A 37 -5.70 29.69 30.93
CA THR A 37 -6.33 30.13 29.67
C THR A 37 -6.69 31.62 29.74
N GLN A 38 -6.18 32.43 28.81
CA GLN A 38 -6.77 33.75 28.50
C GLN A 38 -7.41 33.69 27.11
N ALA A 39 -8.73 33.83 27.07
CA ALA A 39 -9.45 34.05 25.82
C ALA A 39 -9.23 35.50 25.35
N VAL A 40 -8.88 35.67 24.07
CA VAL A 40 -8.96 36.96 23.39
C VAL A 40 -9.95 36.80 22.25
N THR A 41 -11.09 37.48 22.38
CA THR A 41 -12.15 37.54 21.37
C THR A 41 -11.99 38.78 20.49
N THR A 42 -11.93 38.60 19.18
CA THR A 42 -12.23 39.64 18.19
C THR A 42 -12.93 39.03 16.99
N ALA A 43 -14.15 39.49 16.70
CA ALA A 43 -14.89 39.23 15.46
C ALA A 43 -14.82 40.44 14.51
N ILE A 44 -15.50 40.35 13.35
CA ILE A 44 -15.78 41.37 12.32
C ILE A 44 -14.65 41.56 11.26
N ASP A 45 -14.88 41.39 9.94
CA ASP A 45 -15.91 40.61 9.20
C ASP A 45 -15.59 40.55 7.67
N ASP A 46 -16.46 39.87 6.90
CA ASP A 46 -16.74 40.05 5.44
C ASP A 46 -15.65 39.84 4.36
N GLY A 47 -15.97 38.96 3.40
CA GLY A 47 -15.87 39.31 1.99
C GLY A 47 -14.65 38.85 1.19
N ASN A 48 -14.52 37.54 0.93
CA ASN A 48 -13.81 37.09 -0.27
C ASN A 48 -14.46 35.84 -0.88
N THR A 49 -14.89 35.93 -2.14
CA THR A 49 -15.31 34.77 -2.94
C THR A 49 -14.06 34.00 -3.36
N SER A 50 -13.55 33.15 -2.47
CA SER A 50 -12.58 32.13 -2.86
C SER A 50 -13.27 31.15 -3.81
N GLU A 51 -12.74 31.01 -5.02
CA GLU A 51 -13.01 29.81 -5.81
C GLU A 51 -12.53 28.60 -4.99
N ASP A 52 -13.33 27.54 -4.97
CA ASP A 52 -13.07 26.32 -4.21
C ASP A 52 -11.87 25.56 -4.82
N PRO A 53 -10.72 25.44 -4.11
CA PRO A 53 -9.57 24.70 -4.61
C PRO A 53 -9.84 23.20 -4.78
N GLY A 54 -10.89 22.68 -4.15
CA GLY A 54 -11.29 21.26 -4.19
C GLY A 54 -11.85 20.78 -5.53
N LYS A 55 -11.99 21.66 -6.53
CA LYS A 55 -12.61 21.31 -7.82
C LYS A 55 -11.68 20.78 -8.91
N LYS A 56 -10.56 20.17 -8.53
CA LYS A 56 -9.95 19.10 -9.33
C LYS A 56 -10.40 17.74 -8.81
N LEU A 57 -11.43 17.19 -9.45
CA LEU A 57 -11.83 15.79 -9.31
C LEU A 57 -10.60 14.91 -9.59
N ALA A 58 -10.24 13.94 -8.74
CA ALA A 58 -9.09 13.06 -9.04
C ALA A 58 -9.36 12.02 -10.15
N GLY A 59 -10.41 12.22 -10.94
CA GLY A 59 -10.50 11.66 -12.31
C GLY A 59 -9.65 12.44 -13.33
N ASP A 60 -9.08 13.59 -12.94
CA ASP A 60 -8.17 14.40 -13.75
C ASP A 60 -6.70 14.20 -13.34
N TYR A 61 -6.29 12.93 -13.22
CA TYR A 61 -4.99 12.52 -13.79
C TYR A 61 -5.11 12.67 -15.30
N SER A 62 -5.16 13.93 -15.75
CA SER A 62 -5.07 14.31 -17.15
C SER A 62 -3.90 13.56 -17.75
N LYS A 63 -4.10 12.87 -18.88
CA LYS A 63 -2.99 12.27 -19.63
C LYS A 63 -1.93 13.35 -19.78
N GLU A 64 -0.81 13.17 -19.10
CA GLU A 64 0.28 14.13 -19.13
C GLU A 64 0.70 14.29 -20.60
N GLU A 65 0.91 15.52 -21.03
CA GLU A 65 1.20 15.79 -22.44
C GLU A 65 2.46 15.00 -22.84
N PRO A 66 2.40 14.16 -23.89
CA PRO A 66 3.47 13.24 -24.19
C PRO A 66 4.71 13.99 -24.67
N ILE A 67 5.83 13.82 -23.96
CA ILE A 67 7.11 14.41 -24.35
C ILE A 67 7.69 13.69 -25.57
N GLU A 68 8.61 14.34 -26.28
CA GLU A 68 9.46 13.62 -27.23
C GLU A 68 10.31 12.59 -26.48
N LYS A 69 10.36 11.36 -27.00
CA LYS A 69 11.08 10.24 -26.39
C LYS A 69 12.56 10.57 -26.20
N ILE A 70 13.00 10.66 -24.95
CA ILE A 70 14.41 10.86 -24.61
C ILE A 70 15.13 9.50 -24.75
N VAL A 71 16.29 9.50 -25.40
CA VAL A 71 17.14 8.31 -25.59
C VAL A 71 18.52 8.60 -25.04
N LEU A 72 18.88 7.91 -23.96
CA LEU A 72 20.16 8.03 -23.27
C LEU A 72 21.02 6.81 -23.63
N GLN A 73 21.92 6.97 -24.60
CA GLN A 73 22.87 5.92 -24.98
C GLN A 73 23.84 5.70 -23.83
N ALA A 74 24.10 4.43 -23.47
CA ALA A 74 24.88 4.14 -22.28
C ALA A 74 26.33 4.62 -22.39
N GLU A 75 26.91 4.54 -23.59
CA GLU A 75 28.29 4.95 -23.87
C GLU A 75 28.56 6.46 -23.75
N ASP A 76 27.52 7.29 -23.75
CA ASP A 76 27.65 8.75 -23.60
C ASP A 76 27.40 9.21 -22.13
N GLY A 77 27.25 8.27 -21.18
CA GLY A 77 27.07 8.54 -19.75
C GLY A 77 28.36 8.69 -18.94
N GLU A 78 28.20 8.86 -17.62
CA GLU A 78 29.30 8.87 -16.65
C GLU A 78 29.52 7.50 -16.00
N PHE A 79 30.78 7.19 -15.65
CA PHE A 79 31.19 5.88 -15.16
C PHE A 79 31.99 5.98 -13.85
N LYS A 80 31.69 5.08 -12.89
CA LYS A 80 32.45 4.91 -11.64
C LYS A 80 32.98 3.49 -11.53
N GLY A 81 34.13 3.33 -10.87
CA GLY A 81 34.73 2.03 -10.61
C GLY A 81 35.20 1.34 -11.90
N ASN A 82 34.79 0.09 -12.12
CA ASN A 82 35.18 -0.73 -13.27
C ASN A 82 34.29 -0.54 -14.52
N VAL A 83 33.24 0.29 -14.42
CA VAL A 83 32.26 0.54 -15.48
C VAL A 83 32.93 1.23 -16.68
N LYS A 84 32.66 0.75 -17.90
CA LYS A 84 33.35 1.17 -19.12
C LYS A 84 32.54 0.87 -20.39
N VAL A 85 32.84 1.61 -21.45
CA VAL A 85 32.31 1.36 -22.80
C VAL A 85 33.00 0.16 -23.46
N VAL A 86 32.21 -0.65 -24.17
CA VAL A 86 32.65 -1.69 -25.10
C VAL A 86 32.12 -1.30 -26.49
N GLU A 87 33.01 -0.96 -27.41
CA GLU A 87 32.68 -0.61 -28.80
C GLU A 87 32.29 -1.86 -29.61
N SER A 88 31.06 -2.35 -29.44
CA SER A 88 30.47 -3.41 -30.25
C SER A 88 28.95 -3.29 -30.35
N THR A 89 28.41 -3.51 -31.56
CA THR A 89 26.96 -3.61 -31.81
C THR A 89 26.43 -5.05 -31.69
N ASP A 90 27.19 -5.96 -31.09
CA ASP A 90 26.81 -7.36 -30.90
C ASP A 90 25.54 -7.49 -30.03
N ASN A 91 24.85 -8.63 -30.16
CA ASN A 91 23.67 -9.00 -29.35
C ASN A 91 22.48 -8.00 -29.42
N GLY A 92 22.52 -7.05 -30.36
CA GLY A 92 21.49 -6.04 -30.59
C GLY A 92 21.75 -4.68 -29.91
N ALA A 93 22.98 -4.38 -29.48
CA ALA A 93 23.35 -3.04 -29.01
C ALA A 93 23.16 -1.98 -30.11
N THR A 94 22.88 -0.75 -29.69
CA THR A 94 22.70 0.41 -30.57
C THR A 94 23.81 1.44 -30.36
N GLY A 95 23.74 2.59 -31.03
CA GLY A 95 24.78 3.61 -30.92
C GLY A 95 26.14 3.11 -31.43
N LYS A 96 27.19 3.35 -30.63
CA LYS A 96 28.58 2.94 -30.86
C LYS A 96 28.94 1.65 -30.11
N GLY A 97 28.16 1.23 -29.13
CA GLY A 97 28.54 0.17 -28.23
C GLY A 97 27.54 -0.12 -27.11
N TYR A 98 28.06 -0.61 -26.00
CA TYR A 98 27.32 -0.77 -24.75
C TYR A 98 28.26 -0.59 -23.55
N VAL A 99 27.71 -0.45 -22.35
CA VAL A 99 28.47 -0.35 -21.10
C VAL A 99 28.51 -1.69 -20.38
N ASP A 100 29.69 -2.10 -19.97
CA ASP A 100 30.00 -3.29 -19.16
C ASP A 100 30.76 -2.84 -17.89
N GLY A 101 31.10 -3.76 -17.00
CA GLY A 101 31.99 -3.50 -15.88
C GLY A 101 31.31 -3.40 -14.52
N PHE A 102 30.00 -3.66 -14.43
CA PHE A 102 29.22 -3.69 -13.19
C PHE A 102 29.59 -4.89 -12.31
N ASN A 103 30.76 -4.89 -11.64
CA ASN A 103 31.27 -6.08 -10.95
C ASN A 103 31.30 -5.95 -9.42
N GLU A 104 31.52 -4.75 -8.89
CA GLU A 104 31.80 -4.50 -7.47
C GLU A 104 30.73 -3.63 -6.81
N ARG A 105 30.21 -4.10 -5.67
CA ARG A 105 29.05 -3.48 -5.01
C ARG A 105 29.47 -2.23 -4.26
N GLY A 106 28.87 -1.10 -4.63
CA GLY A 106 29.09 0.19 -3.96
C GLY A 106 30.22 1.04 -4.55
N SER A 107 30.98 0.53 -5.53
CA SER A 107 31.93 1.32 -6.33
C SER A 107 31.53 1.44 -7.80
N ASP A 108 30.95 0.40 -8.38
CA ASP A 108 30.63 0.35 -9.80
C ASP A 108 29.22 0.89 -10.04
N GLU A 109 29.14 2.00 -10.79
CA GLU A 109 27.91 2.72 -11.09
C GLU A 109 28.02 3.40 -12.45
N TRP A 110 26.93 3.36 -13.22
CA TRP A 110 26.72 4.18 -14.42
C TRP A 110 25.71 5.27 -14.09
N SER A 111 25.90 6.49 -14.55
CA SER A 111 24.94 7.58 -14.37
C SER A 111 24.77 8.44 -15.63
N TYR A 112 23.59 9.03 -15.79
CA TYR A 112 23.29 9.95 -16.89
C TYR A 112 22.36 11.06 -16.41
N THR A 113 22.76 12.31 -16.68
CA THR A 113 21.99 13.51 -16.38
C THR A 113 21.22 13.97 -17.61
N PHE A 114 19.91 14.23 -17.44
CA PHE A 114 18.99 14.60 -18.51
C PHE A 114 17.98 15.63 -18.00
N THR A 115 17.25 16.26 -18.91
CA THR A 115 16.23 17.26 -18.57
C THR A 115 14.86 16.76 -18.99
N VAL A 116 13.85 16.87 -18.13
CA VAL A 116 12.44 16.73 -18.52
C VAL A 116 11.77 18.11 -18.65
N PRO A 117 10.91 18.31 -19.66
CA PRO A 117 10.37 19.63 -20.00
C PRO A 117 9.15 20.04 -19.17
N GLN A 118 8.65 19.17 -18.28
CA GLN A 118 7.46 19.39 -17.47
C GLN A 118 7.43 18.42 -16.29
N ASP A 119 6.71 18.77 -15.23
CA ASP A 119 6.28 17.85 -14.17
C ASP A 119 5.48 16.67 -14.76
N GLY A 120 5.71 15.45 -14.26
CA GLY A 120 4.95 14.26 -14.68
C GLY A 120 5.53 12.93 -14.21
N HIS A 121 4.80 11.85 -14.49
CA HIS A 121 5.19 10.46 -14.31
C HIS A 121 5.85 9.92 -15.58
N TYR A 122 7.05 9.37 -15.45
CA TYR A 122 7.83 8.87 -16.57
C TYR A 122 8.08 7.36 -16.48
N ASP A 123 8.07 6.70 -17.64
CA ASP A 123 8.42 5.30 -17.84
C ASP A 123 9.88 5.21 -18.35
N PHE A 124 10.72 4.48 -17.62
CA PHE A 124 12.11 4.19 -17.99
C PHE A 124 12.22 2.79 -18.60
N SER A 125 12.59 2.72 -19.86
CA SER A 125 12.88 1.47 -20.58
C SER A 125 14.39 1.21 -20.59
N ILE A 126 14.85 0.33 -19.71
CA ILE A 126 16.26 -0.06 -19.55
C ILE A 126 16.56 -1.20 -20.53
N SER A 127 17.47 -0.96 -21.49
CA SER A 127 17.92 -1.96 -22.45
C SER A 127 19.18 -2.65 -21.95
N SER A 128 19.06 -3.88 -21.46
CA SER A 128 20.17 -4.60 -20.81
C SER A 128 20.20 -6.10 -21.12
N ASN A 129 21.33 -6.74 -20.84
CA ASN A 129 21.50 -8.20 -20.95
C ASN A 129 22.43 -8.74 -19.84
N SER A 130 22.52 -10.06 -19.67
CA SER A 130 23.39 -10.72 -18.66
C SER A 130 24.71 -11.24 -19.26
N GLY A 131 25.17 -10.62 -20.35
CA GLY A 131 26.34 -11.07 -21.11
C GLY A 131 26.16 -12.46 -21.70
N SER A 132 27.23 -13.25 -21.65
CA SER A 132 27.29 -14.57 -22.30
C SER A 132 26.55 -15.69 -21.55
N ASP A 133 26.15 -15.45 -20.29
CA ASP A 133 25.75 -16.52 -19.36
C ASP A 133 24.25 -16.84 -19.34
N ASN A 134 23.38 -15.91 -19.75
CA ASN A 134 21.91 -16.02 -19.70
C ASN A 134 21.33 -16.33 -18.30
N ASN A 135 22.08 -16.07 -17.23
CA ASN A 135 21.64 -16.27 -15.86
C ASN A 135 20.95 -15.01 -15.32
N TYR A 136 20.11 -15.19 -14.30
CA TYR A 136 19.51 -14.08 -13.55
C TYR A 136 20.59 -13.13 -13.03
N LYS A 137 20.41 -11.83 -13.28
CA LYS A 137 21.15 -10.71 -12.67
C LYS A 137 20.17 -9.62 -12.31
N GLU A 138 20.20 -9.18 -11.07
CA GLU A 138 19.37 -8.08 -10.57
C GLU A 138 20.28 -6.91 -10.21
N ASN A 139 19.88 -5.68 -10.57
CA ASN A 139 20.64 -4.46 -10.28
C ASN A 139 19.69 -3.31 -9.92
N TYR A 140 20.23 -2.32 -9.22
CA TYR A 140 19.47 -1.19 -8.71
C TYR A 140 19.37 -0.10 -9.77
N PHE A 141 18.17 0.44 -9.95
CA PHE A 141 17.90 1.65 -10.73
C PHE A 141 17.56 2.78 -9.77
N LYS A 142 18.22 3.92 -9.94
CA LYS A 142 18.10 5.10 -9.08
C LYS A 142 17.70 6.33 -9.87
N ILE A 143 17.02 7.24 -9.19
CA ILE A 143 16.73 8.61 -9.64
C ILE A 143 17.21 9.54 -8.52
N ASP A 144 18.02 10.53 -8.87
CA ASP A 144 18.60 11.54 -7.96
C ASP A 144 19.26 10.93 -6.71
N GLY A 145 19.91 9.78 -6.90
CA GLY A 145 20.60 9.01 -5.87
C GLY A 145 19.71 8.10 -5.02
N GLN A 146 18.38 8.19 -5.12
CA GLN A 146 17.44 7.31 -4.43
C GLN A 146 17.18 6.04 -5.25
N GLU A 147 17.21 4.88 -4.61
CA GLU A 147 16.81 3.60 -5.23
C GLU A 147 15.29 3.55 -5.40
N VAL A 148 14.83 3.55 -6.65
CA VAL A 148 13.39 3.55 -6.98
C VAL A 148 12.90 2.18 -7.47
N ALA A 149 13.81 1.32 -7.95
CA ALA A 149 13.50 -0.04 -8.39
C ALA A 149 14.73 -0.96 -8.43
N SER A 150 14.51 -2.26 -8.31
CA SER A 150 15.37 -3.29 -8.90
C SER A 150 14.91 -3.61 -10.32
N PHE A 151 15.84 -3.93 -11.21
CA PHE A 151 15.53 -4.50 -12.53
C PHE A 151 16.35 -5.77 -12.79
N VAL A 152 15.77 -6.70 -13.56
CA VAL A 152 16.37 -8.00 -13.88
C VAL A 152 16.83 -8.04 -15.33
N SER A 153 18.04 -8.56 -15.54
CA SER A 153 18.58 -8.97 -16.83
C SER A 153 18.77 -10.49 -16.83
N GLN A 154 18.10 -11.20 -17.74
CA GLN A 154 18.27 -12.65 -17.92
C GLN A 154 18.14 -13.01 -19.40
N SER A 155 19.09 -12.53 -20.21
CA SER A 155 19.15 -12.82 -21.64
C SER A 155 20.56 -12.59 -22.17
N LYS A 156 20.95 -13.28 -23.26
CA LYS A 156 22.18 -12.96 -24.01
C LYS A 156 22.03 -11.76 -24.95
N ASN A 157 20.81 -11.52 -25.43
CA ASN A 157 20.47 -10.38 -26.27
C ASN A 157 19.97 -9.22 -25.40
N PHE A 158 20.12 -7.99 -25.88
CA PHE A 158 19.52 -6.84 -25.19
C PHE A 158 17.99 -6.97 -25.13
N ARG A 159 17.45 -6.75 -23.93
CA ARG A 159 16.02 -6.80 -23.61
C ARG A 159 15.63 -5.57 -22.82
N ILE A 160 14.40 -5.13 -23.02
CA ILE A 160 13.84 -3.99 -22.30
C ILE A 160 13.19 -4.48 -21.01
N THR A 161 13.65 -3.96 -19.88
CA THR A 161 12.92 -3.99 -18.60
C THR A 161 12.39 -2.58 -18.31
N LYS A 162 11.11 -2.45 -17.97
CA LYS A 162 10.47 -1.16 -17.69
C LYS A 162 10.36 -0.90 -16.18
N VAL A 163 10.84 0.27 -15.74
CA VAL A 163 10.43 0.92 -14.49
C VAL A 163 9.35 1.93 -14.88
N ARG A 164 8.19 1.92 -14.22
CA ARG A 164 7.02 2.71 -14.65
C ARG A 164 6.58 3.72 -13.60
N GLY A 165 6.00 4.83 -14.06
CA GLY A 165 5.27 5.77 -13.22
C GLY A 165 6.14 6.49 -12.18
N SER A 166 7.40 6.78 -12.48
CA SER A 166 8.27 7.55 -11.59
C SER A 166 7.99 9.04 -11.77
N TYR A 167 7.53 9.73 -10.73
CA TYR A 167 7.28 11.17 -10.77
C TYR A 167 8.60 11.96 -10.80
N LEU A 168 8.69 12.92 -11.72
CA LEU A 168 9.76 13.92 -11.85
C LEU A 168 9.14 15.32 -11.95
N THR A 169 9.89 16.33 -11.51
CA THR A 169 9.56 17.75 -11.71
C THR A 169 10.16 18.27 -13.02
N GLU A 170 9.69 19.39 -13.56
CA GLU A 170 10.40 20.09 -14.64
C GLU A 170 11.85 20.40 -14.23
N GLY A 171 12.81 20.05 -15.09
CA GLY A 171 14.22 20.36 -14.88
C GLY A 171 15.17 19.17 -15.04
N GLU A 172 16.34 19.31 -14.43
CA GLU A 172 17.46 18.38 -14.54
C GLU A 172 17.38 17.27 -13.49
N HIS A 173 17.50 16.02 -13.94
CA HIS A 173 17.50 14.81 -13.12
C HIS A 173 18.66 13.90 -13.50
N THR A 174 19.13 13.10 -12.55
CA THR A 174 20.19 12.09 -12.79
C THR A 174 19.67 10.69 -12.50
N ILE A 175 19.67 9.83 -13.52
CA ILE A 175 19.48 8.39 -13.30
C ILE A 175 20.82 7.70 -13.05
N SER A 176 20.81 6.62 -12.27
CA SER A 176 21.97 5.74 -12.17
C SER A 176 21.59 4.26 -12.09
N ILE A 177 22.51 3.41 -12.54
CA ILE A 177 22.44 1.95 -12.42
C ILE A 177 23.61 1.50 -11.56
N ALA A 178 23.30 0.85 -10.44
CA ALA A 178 24.28 0.42 -9.44
C ALA A 178 24.20 -1.09 -9.18
N VAL A 179 25.36 -1.67 -8.85
CA VAL A 179 25.50 -3.11 -8.61
C VAL A 179 24.66 -3.58 -7.41
N SER A 180 23.75 -4.53 -7.67
CA SER A 180 23.20 -5.43 -6.64
C SER A 180 23.86 -6.81 -6.79
N TRP A 181 23.58 -7.50 -7.90
CA TRP A 181 24.28 -8.73 -8.32
C TRP A 181 25.38 -8.45 -9.36
N GLY A 182 25.29 -7.33 -10.08
CA GLY A 182 26.24 -6.95 -11.13
C GLY A 182 26.07 -7.71 -12.44
N TYR A 183 27.18 -7.83 -13.18
CA TYR A 183 27.39 -8.66 -14.37
C TYR A 183 26.31 -8.51 -15.46
N ILE A 184 25.98 -7.27 -15.79
CA ILE A 184 25.10 -6.91 -16.91
C ILE A 184 25.86 -6.09 -17.95
N ASN A 185 25.35 -6.10 -19.18
CA ASN A 185 25.64 -5.04 -20.15
C ASN A 185 24.42 -4.11 -20.26
N LEU A 186 24.68 -2.82 -20.45
CA LEU A 186 23.67 -1.77 -20.63
C LEU A 186 23.87 -1.10 -22.00
N ASP A 187 22.86 -1.15 -22.86
CA ASP A 187 22.86 -0.53 -24.20
C ASP A 187 22.35 0.91 -24.12
N LYS A 188 21.18 1.13 -23.49
CA LYS A 188 20.60 2.45 -23.30
C LYS A 188 19.50 2.47 -22.24
N VAL A 189 19.10 3.67 -21.84
CA VAL A 189 17.82 3.91 -21.17
C VAL A 189 16.99 4.84 -22.06
N THR A 190 15.70 4.58 -22.25
CA THR A 190 14.79 5.53 -22.92
C THR A 190 13.67 5.94 -22.00
N ILE A 191 13.28 7.21 -22.08
CA ILE A 191 12.33 7.86 -21.17
C ILE A 191 11.17 8.41 -21.99
N GLU A 192 9.96 8.06 -21.56
CA GLU A 192 8.69 8.45 -22.19
C GLU A 192 7.72 8.85 -21.08
N THR A 193 6.81 9.79 -21.35
CA THR A 193 5.67 10.05 -20.45
C THR A 193 4.93 8.73 -20.21
N SER A 194 4.58 8.45 -18.95
CA SER A 194 3.91 7.20 -18.61
C SER A 194 2.53 7.13 -19.26
N GLU A 195 2.13 5.94 -19.70
CA GLU A 195 0.77 5.71 -20.26
C GLU A 195 -0.34 5.90 -19.20
N GLY A 196 0.05 6.10 -17.94
CA GLY A 196 -0.83 6.19 -16.78
C GLY A 196 -1.43 4.84 -16.40
N VAL A 197 -2.35 4.89 -15.44
CA VAL A 197 -3.20 3.75 -15.12
C VAL A 197 -4.43 3.81 -16.03
N ASN A 198 -4.78 2.70 -16.69
CA ASN A 198 -5.99 2.64 -17.51
C ASN A 198 -7.23 2.95 -16.63
N PRO A 199 -7.99 4.03 -16.90
CA PRO A 199 -9.09 4.45 -16.02
C PRO A 199 -10.20 3.40 -15.89
N GLU A 200 -10.31 2.47 -16.84
CA GLU A 200 -11.25 1.33 -16.76
C GLU A 200 -11.00 0.42 -15.54
N ILE A 201 -9.85 0.47 -14.85
CA ILE A 201 -9.70 -0.29 -13.59
C ILE A 201 -10.58 0.26 -12.47
N TYR A 202 -10.98 1.54 -12.54
CA TYR A 202 -11.86 2.18 -11.59
C TYR A 202 -13.34 2.01 -11.96
N ASN A 203 -13.64 1.52 -13.17
CA ASN A 203 -14.99 1.19 -13.65
C ASN A 203 -15.47 -0.14 -13.04
N VAL A 204 -15.70 -0.13 -11.72
CA VAL A 204 -16.08 -1.30 -10.93
C VAL A 204 -17.60 -1.42 -10.77
N SER A 205 -18.10 -2.66 -10.66
CA SER A 205 -19.53 -2.89 -10.49
C SER A 205 -19.99 -2.62 -9.05
N PRO A 206 -21.06 -1.83 -8.82
CA PRO A 206 -21.66 -1.64 -7.49
C PRO A 206 -22.51 -2.85 -7.04
N LYS A 207 -22.40 -4.02 -7.69
CA LYS A 207 -23.12 -5.23 -7.27
C LYS A 207 -22.36 -5.95 -6.14
N LEU A 208 -22.93 -5.94 -4.95
CA LEU A 208 -22.51 -6.76 -3.81
C LEU A 208 -22.67 -8.27 -4.10
N VAL A 209 -21.81 -9.08 -3.47
CA VAL A 209 -21.83 -10.55 -3.62
C VAL A 209 -23.04 -11.22 -2.96
N ASP A 210 -23.58 -10.64 -1.89
CA ASP A 210 -24.87 -11.02 -1.32
C ASP A 210 -26.01 -10.26 -2.02
N GLU A 211 -26.85 -10.99 -2.74
CA GLU A 211 -28.01 -10.44 -3.43
C GLU A 211 -29.09 -9.93 -2.47
N ASN A 212 -29.07 -10.38 -1.21
CA ASN A 212 -29.99 -9.98 -0.14
C ASN A 212 -29.48 -8.81 0.71
N ALA A 213 -28.32 -8.24 0.38
CA ALA A 213 -27.70 -7.16 1.15
C ALA A 213 -28.68 -5.99 1.40
N THR A 214 -28.57 -5.36 2.58
CA THR A 214 -29.50 -4.29 2.98
C THR A 214 -29.38 -3.05 2.09
N ASP A 215 -30.41 -2.20 2.07
CA ASP A 215 -30.38 -0.95 1.29
C ASP A 215 -29.27 -0.01 1.77
N ASN A 216 -28.93 0.01 3.06
CA ASN A 216 -27.79 0.77 3.57
C ASN A 216 -26.45 0.21 3.06
N THR A 217 -26.28 -1.11 3.04
CA THR A 217 -25.07 -1.76 2.48
C THR A 217 -24.92 -1.46 0.99
N LYS A 218 -26.02 -1.54 0.23
CA LYS A 218 -26.06 -1.21 -1.21
C LYS A 218 -25.71 0.25 -1.48
N ARG A 219 -26.27 1.18 -0.69
CA ARG A 219 -25.97 2.63 -0.79
C ARG A 219 -24.52 2.93 -0.45
N LEU A 220 -23.98 2.36 0.62
CA LEU A 220 -22.57 2.52 0.99
C LEU A 220 -21.65 2.00 -0.10
N PHE A 221 -21.89 0.78 -0.61
CA PHE A 221 -21.05 0.22 -1.65
C PHE A 221 -21.11 1.01 -2.96
N SER A 222 -22.30 1.51 -3.36
CA SER A 222 -22.44 2.45 -4.49
C SER A 222 -21.61 3.71 -4.28
N TYR A 223 -21.69 4.34 -3.11
CA TYR A 223 -20.87 5.53 -2.79
C TYR A 223 -19.36 5.23 -2.87
N LEU A 224 -18.93 4.09 -2.33
CA LEU A 224 -17.52 3.66 -2.43
C LEU A 224 -17.07 3.43 -3.87
N THR A 225 -17.93 2.91 -4.75
CA THR A 225 -17.62 2.79 -6.19
C THR A 225 -17.66 4.14 -6.91
N ASP A 226 -18.56 5.06 -6.54
CA ASP A 226 -18.69 6.38 -7.16
C ASP A 226 -17.45 7.26 -6.92
N ILE A 227 -16.77 7.08 -5.77
CA ILE A 227 -15.53 7.80 -5.44
C ILE A 227 -14.24 7.04 -5.80
N TYR A 228 -14.34 5.80 -6.30
CA TYR A 228 -13.18 4.94 -6.49
C TYR A 228 -12.27 5.50 -7.59
N GLY A 229 -11.00 5.73 -7.25
CA GLY A 229 -10.04 6.42 -8.11
C GLY A 229 -10.12 7.95 -8.07
N THR A 230 -11.20 8.56 -7.53
CA THR A 230 -11.37 10.02 -7.51
C THR A 230 -11.22 10.68 -6.12
N ALA A 231 -11.26 9.91 -5.04
CA ALA A 231 -10.99 10.39 -3.68
C ALA A 231 -10.48 9.26 -2.77
N PHE A 232 -9.87 9.66 -1.65
CA PHE A 232 -9.56 8.77 -0.53
C PHE A 232 -10.42 9.14 0.67
N LEU A 233 -10.98 8.13 1.33
CA LEU A 233 -11.64 8.32 2.63
C LEU A 233 -10.59 8.21 3.74
N SER A 234 -10.54 9.21 4.61
CA SER A 234 -9.77 9.14 5.85
C SER A 234 -10.36 8.08 6.77
N GLY A 235 -9.50 7.31 7.45
CA GLY A 235 -9.95 6.29 8.39
C GLY A 235 -8.92 6.00 9.48
N GLN A 236 -9.41 5.59 10.65
CA GLN A 236 -8.57 5.36 11.83
C GLN A 236 -9.17 4.26 12.71
N TYR A 237 -8.33 3.35 13.22
CA TYR A 237 -8.72 2.38 14.24
C TYR A 237 -8.65 3.00 15.64
N CYS A 238 -9.64 2.72 16.49
CA CYS A 238 -9.69 3.21 17.88
C CYS A 238 -10.30 2.17 18.82
N ASP A 239 -9.90 2.20 20.10
CA ASP A 239 -10.60 1.45 21.16
C ASP A 239 -11.98 2.07 21.50
N ALA A 240 -12.14 3.38 21.24
CA ALA A 240 -13.39 4.12 21.45
C ALA A 240 -13.66 5.12 20.32
N ALA A 241 -14.94 5.31 19.97
CA ALA A 241 -15.36 6.14 18.82
C ALA A 241 -14.84 7.59 18.86
N TYR A 242 -14.54 8.14 20.05
CA TYR A 242 -13.96 9.47 20.26
C TYR A 242 -12.76 9.42 21.22
N GLY A 243 -11.96 8.35 21.11
CA GLY A 243 -10.79 8.09 21.94
C GLY A 243 -9.64 9.09 21.79
N MET A 244 -8.49 8.76 22.39
CA MET A 244 -7.29 9.60 22.34
C MET A 244 -6.74 9.72 20.92
N GLU A 245 -6.96 8.71 20.08
CA GLU A 245 -6.57 8.65 18.67
C GLU A 245 -7.35 9.70 17.86
N MET A 246 -8.68 9.76 18.02
CA MET A 246 -9.52 10.79 17.40
C MET A 246 -9.09 12.19 17.85
N GLN A 247 -8.92 12.40 19.15
CA GLN A 247 -8.50 13.70 19.69
C GLN A 247 -7.11 14.10 19.17
N SER A 248 -6.19 13.14 19.02
CA SER A 248 -4.86 13.39 18.45
C SER A 248 -4.93 13.82 16.98
N ILE A 249 -5.84 13.26 16.18
CA ILE A 249 -6.07 13.72 14.81
C ILE A 249 -6.59 15.15 14.81
N LEU A 250 -7.71 15.42 15.50
CA LEU A 250 -8.34 16.75 15.55
C LEU A 250 -7.38 17.86 16.02
N LEU A 251 -6.50 17.57 16.98
CA LEU A 251 -5.51 18.52 17.49
C LEU A 251 -4.37 18.84 16.50
N ASN A 252 -4.14 17.99 15.50
CA ASN A 252 -3.03 18.12 14.54
C ASN A 252 -3.50 18.35 13.09
N THR A 253 -4.81 18.33 12.83
CA THR A 253 -5.40 18.59 11.51
C THR A 253 -6.43 19.72 11.58
N ASP A 254 -7.71 19.41 11.42
CA ASP A 254 -8.84 20.33 11.56
C ASP A 254 -9.69 19.83 12.74
N PRO A 255 -9.96 20.68 13.76
CA PRO A 255 -10.66 20.27 14.97
C PRO A 255 -12.16 19.95 14.75
N GLU A 256 -12.72 20.25 13.58
CA GLU A 256 -14.11 19.95 13.21
C GLU A 256 -14.23 18.76 12.23
N VAL A 257 -13.13 18.25 11.69
CA VAL A 257 -13.12 17.16 10.69
C VAL A 257 -12.66 15.83 11.29
N TYR A 258 -13.63 15.02 11.69
CA TYR A 258 -13.39 13.60 11.99
C TYR A 258 -13.00 12.83 10.70
N PRO A 259 -12.29 11.69 10.84
CA PRO A 259 -12.16 10.72 9.75
C PRO A 259 -13.52 10.30 9.18
N ALA A 260 -13.55 9.85 7.92
CA ALA A 260 -14.78 9.31 7.33
C ALA A 260 -15.08 7.87 7.78
N ILE A 261 -14.06 7.11 8.19
CA ILE A 261 -14.16 5.69 8.58
C ILE A 261 -13.61 5.45 9.99
N LEU A 262 -14.43 4.90 10.88
CA LEU A 262 -14.00 4.36 12.17
C LEU A 262 -13.70 2.86 12.04
N GLY A 263 -12.48 2.46 12.37
CA GLY A 263 -12.05 1.06 12.48
C GLY A 263 -12.18 0.54 13.92
N LEU A 264 -12.77 -0.64 14.07
CA LEU A 264 -13.05 -1.28 15.36
C LEU A 264 -12.68 -2.76 15.31
N ASP A 265 -12.41 -3.36 16.47
CA ASP A 265 -12.01 -4.78 16.58
C ASP A 265 -13.02 -5.58 17.40
N MET A 266 -13.44 -6.72 16.85
CA MET A 266 -14.32 -7.68 17.52
C MET A 266 -13.56 -8.75 18.34
N GLY A 267 -12.22 -8.66 18.44
CA GLY A 267 -11.37 -9.66 19.13
C GLY A 267 -11.80 -9.98 20.56
N TYR A 268 -12.24 -8.98 21.33
CA TYR A 268 -12.74 -9.19 22.69
C TYR A 268 -14.21 -9.61 22.80
N TYR A 269 -14.91 -9.83 21.67
CA TYR A 269 -16.15 -10.59 21.64
C TYR A 269 -15.91 -12.11 21.43
N SER A 270 -14.69 -12.57 21.12
CA SER A 270 -14.37 -14.00 21.09
C SER A 270 -14.57 -14.65 22.46
N GLN A 271 -15.10 -15.89 22.51
CA GLN A 271 -15.42 -16.55 23.78
C GLN A 271 -14.21 -16.65 24.71
N SER A 272 -13.03 -16.96 24.18
CA SER A 272 -11.79 -17.02 24.99
C SER A 272 -11.46 -15.70 25.68
N ALA A 273 -11.76 -14.55 25.04
CA ALA A 273 -11.58 -13.24 25.66
C ALA A 273 -12.55 -13.03 26.83
N VAL A 274 -13.82 -13.38 26.62
CA VAL A 274 -14.89 -13.29 27.63
C VAL A 274 -14.60 -14.18 28.84
N ASP A 275 -14.11 -15.40 28.60
CA ASP A 275 -13.71 -16.35 29.65
C ASP A 275 -12.53 -15.81 30.48
N HIS A 276 -11.66 -14.99 29.86
CA HIS A 276 -10.57 -14.25 30.50
C HIS A 276 -10.99 -12.85 31.02
N THR A 277 -12.29 -12.57 31.14
CA THR A 277 -12.87 -11.30 31.65
C THR A 277 -12.58 -10.05 30.82
N ALA A 278 -12.10 -10.21 29.59
CA ALA A 278 -12.01 -9.12 28.62
C ALA A 278 -13.41 -8.58 28.27
N ASN A 279 -13.45 -7.33 27.85
CA ASN A 279 -14.68 -6.68 27.39
C ASN A 279 -14.33 -5.65 26.31
N THR A 280 -15.32 -5.31 25.49
CA THR A 280 -15.23 -4.28 24.46
C THR A 280 -16.60 -3.63 24.29
N SER A 281 -16.61 -2.39 23.83
CA SER A 281 -17.81 -1.64 23.45
C SER A 281 -17.83 -1.35 21.95
N ALA A 282 -17.19 -2.21 21.14
CA ALA A 282 -17.03 -1.99 19.71
C ALA A 282 -18.37 -1.93 18.95
N THR A 283 -19.42 -2.63 19.40
CA THR A 283 -20.77 -2.48 18.81
C THR A 283 -21.40 -1.14 19.17
N GLU A 284 -21.30 -0.72 20.43
CA GLU A 284 -21.83 0.56 20.91
C GLU A 284 -21.11 1.76 20.27
N ASN A 285 -19.78 1.65 20.10
CA ASN A 285 -18.95 2.63 19.41
C ASN A 285 -19.35 2.81 17.93
N ALA A 286 -19.61 1.70 17.22
CA ALA A 286 -20.06 1.74 15.83
C ALA A 286 -21.43 2.43 15.69
N ILE A 287 -22.38 2.07 16.55
CA ILE A 287 -23.71 2.69 16.59
C ILE A 287 -23.58 4.19 16.86
N ALA A 288 -22.81 4.58 17.88
CA ALA A 288 -22.60 5.99 18.22
C ALA A 288 -22.01 6.79 17.05
N TYR A 289 -21.01 6.25 16.35
CA TYR A 289 -20.35 6.92 15.23
C TYR A 289 -21.25 7.06 14.00
N TRP A 290 -22.00 6.00 13.67
CA TRP A 290 -22.98 6.00 12.59
C TRP A 290 -24.15 6.96 12.87
N GLU A 291 -24.76 6.89 14.06
CA GLU A 291 -25.96 7.68 14.39
C GLU A 291 -25.67 9.17 14.63
N LYS A 292 -24.52 9.50 15.21
CA LYS A 292 -24.19 10.87 15.60
C LYS A 292 -23.57 11.68 14.45
N ASP A 293 -22.63 11.09 13.71
CA ASP A 293 -21.83 11.81 12.71
C ASP A 293 -22.07 11.29 11.27
N GLY A 294 -22.84 10.22 11.08
CA GLY A 294 -23.04 9.59 9.77
C GLY A 294 -21.80 8.86 9.24
N GLY A 295 -20.83 8.59 10.11
CA GLY A 295 -19.53 8.01 9.75
C GLY A 295 -19.63 6.55 9.32
N ILE A 296 -18.72 6.13 8.44
CA ILE A 296 -18.64 4.74 7.97
C ILE A 296 -17.93 3.91 9.04
N VAL A 297 -18.38 2.67 9.24
CA VAL A 297 -17.76 1.73 10.19
C VAL A 297 -17.10 0.59 9.42
N THR A 298 -15.90 0.20 9.87
CA THR A 298 -15.25 -1.05 9.45
C THR A 298 -14.83 -1.86 10.67
N TYR A 299 -14.93 -3.18 10.57
CA TYR A 299 -14.50 -4.11 11.62
C TYR A 299 -13.34 -4.97 11.13
N CYS A 300 -12.35 -5.18 11.99
CA CYS A 300 -11.52 -6.36 11.97
C CYS A 300 -11.94 -7.31 13.10
N TRP A 301 -11.38 -8.53 13.09
CA TRP A 301 -11.55 -9.48 14.16
C TRP A 301 -10.21 -10.18 14.43
N HIS A 302 -9.50 -9.75 15.47
CA HIS A 302 -8.38 -10.53 16.03
C HIS A 302 -8.93 -11.72 16.82
N TRP A 303 -9.43 -12.73 16.10
CA TRP A 303 -10.04 -13.92 16.69
C TRP A 303 -9.10 -14.59 17.69
N LEU A 304 -9.53 -14.64 18.95
CA LEU A 304 -8.90 -15.43 20.00
C LEU A 304 -9.57 -16.81 20.02
N PRO A 305 -8.92 -17.88 19.49
CA PRO A 305 -9.53 -19.19 19.43
C PRO A 305 -9.69 -19.81 20.83
N PRO A 306 -10.49 -20.87 20.97
CA PRO A 306 -10.72 -21.53 22.26
C PRO A 306 -9.43 -21.94 22.98
N ASP A 307 -9.42 -21.79 24.30
CA ASP A 307 -8.28 -22.01 25.21
C ASP A 307 -7.53 -23.34 24.98
N GLN A 308 -8.24 -24.39 24.59
CA GLN A 308 -7.63 -25.68 24.30
C GLN A 308 -6.59 -25.64 23.17
N TYR A 309 -6.63 -24.64 22.30
CA TYR A 309 -5.68 -24.42 21.21
C TYR A 309 -4.52 -23.50 21.57
N HIS A 310 -4.52 -22.88 22.75
CA HIS A 310 -3.46 -21.96 23.16
C HIS A 310 -2.12 -22.68 23.39
N THR A 311 -1.03 -21.98 23.10
CA THR A 311 0.35 -22.30 23.48
C THR A 311 1.12 -21.11 24.06
N GLY A 312 0.54 -19.90 24.02
CA GLY A 312 1.05 -18.67 24.63
C GLY A 312 -0.04 -17.94 25.42
N GLU A 313 0.19 -16.67 25.75
CA GLU A 313 -0.76 -15.83 26.51
C GLU A 313 -2.05 -15.56 25.73
N TRP A 314 -3.21 -15.73 26.38
CA TRP A 314 -4.55 -15.73 25.75
C TRP A 314 -4.79 -14.51 24.84
N TYR A 315 -4.40 -13.31 25.28
CA TYR A 315 -4.56 -12.03 24.56
C TYR A 315 -3.68 -11.89 23.30
N SER A 316 -2.88 -12.91 22.99
CA SER A 316 -1.96 -12.95 21.84
C SER A 316 -2.20 -14.15 20.92
N THR A 317 -3.31 -14.88 21.12
CA THR A 317 -3.61 -16.16 20.44
C THR A 317 -4.20 -16.02 19.04
N PHE A 318 -4.53 -14.79 18.61
CA PHE A 318 -4.71 -14.50 17.18
C PHE A 318 -3.43 -14.72 16.35
N ARG A 319 -2.27 -14.84 17.00
CA ARG A 319 -0.98 -15.09 16.35
C ARG A 319 -0.64 -16.57 16.27
N LYS A 320 -0.12 -16.98 15.11
CA LYS A 320 0.23 -18.38 14.80
C LYS A 320 1.22 -19.00 15.79
N GLU A 321 2.16 -18.23 16.33
CA GLU A 321 3.15 -18.69 17.29
C GLU A 321 2.57 -19.04 18.68
N ASN A 322 1.38 -18.52 19.00
CA ASN A 322 0.72 -18.69 20.30
C ASN A 322 -0.44 -19.70 20.26
N VAL A 323 -0.61 -20.42 19.15
CA VAL A 323 -1.63 -21.47 19.02
C VAL A 323 -1.12 -22.73 18.31
N LYS A 324 -1.73 -23.87 18.64
CA LYS A 324 -1.55 -25.16 17.95
C LYS A 324 -2.73 -25.53 17.05
N MET A 325 -3.63 -24.58 16.79
CA MET A 325 -4.80 -24.75 15.92
C MET A 325 -4.41 -25.08 14.47
N ASN A 326 -5.11 -26.05 13.88
CA ASN A 326 -5.01 -26.35 12.45
C ASN A 326 -6.37 -26.11 11.77
N VAL A 327 -6.58 -24.87 11.28
CA VAL A 327 -7.83 -24.46 10.62
C VAL A 327 -8.16 -25.36 9.42
N THR A 328 -7.14 -25.85 8.68
CA THR A 328 -7.35 -26.79 7.56
C THR A 328 -7.99 -28.10 8.04
N ALA A 329 -7.51 -28.66 9.15
CA ALA A 329 -8.08 -29.87 9.74
C ALA A 329 -9.51 -29.65 10.25
N MET A 330 -9.80 -28.47 10.80
CA MET A 330 -11.17 -28.11 11.21
C MET A 330 -12.11 -28.10 10.00
N VAL A 331 -11.78 -27.36 8.94
CA VAL A 331 -12.70 -27.18 7.80
C VAL A 331 -12.76 -28.39 6.85
N ASN A 332 -11.76 -29.28 6.84
CA ASN A 332 -11.78 -30.50 6.03
C ASN A 332 -12.45 -31.70 6.73
N GLY A 333 -12.72 -31.60 8.05
CA GLY A 333 -13.36 -32.63 8.87
C GLY A 333 -12.41 -33.59 9.60
N GLU A 334 -11.10 -33.32 9.61
CA GLU A 334 -10.10 -34.04 10.42
C GLU A 334 -10.13 -33.64 11.91
N ASP A 335 -10.56 -32.40 12.23
CA ASP A 335 -10.84 -31.89 13.58
C ASP A 335 -12.31 -31.40 13.70
N PRO A 336 -13.29 -32.31 13.86
CA PRO A 336 -14.70 -31.95 13.93
C PRO A 336 -15.07 -31.16 15.20
N GLU A 337 -14.36 -31.38 16.32
CA GLU A 337 -14.57 -30.64 17.57
C GLU A 337 -14.10 -29.19 17.42
N GLY A 338 -12.93 -28.99 16.83
CA GLY A 338 -12.42 -27.68 16.48
C GLY A 338 -13.30 -26.92 15.48
N PHE A 339 -13.92 -27.62 14.54
CA PHE A 339 -14.92 -27.02 13.65
C PHE A 339 -16.17 -26.57 14.40
N GLU A 340 -16.68 -27.35 15.35
CA GLU A 340 -17.83 -26.95 16.17
C GLU A 340 -17.52 -25.72 17.04
N LEU A 341 -16.30 -25.62 17.58
CA LEU A 341 -15.87 -24.45 18.35
C LEU A 341 -15.64 -23.21 17.48
N LEU A 342 -15.01 -23.36 16.30
CA LEU A 342 -14.92 -22.29 15.29
C LEU A 342 -16.32 -21.76 14.95
N MET A 343 -17.29 -22.64 14.69
CA MET A 343 -18.65 -22.22 14.39
C MET A 343 -19.34 -21.55 15.58
N LYS A 344 -19.06 -21.96 16.82
CA LYS A 344 -19.57 -21.28 18.02
C LYS A 344 -19.05 -19.84 18.12
N ASP A 345 -17.77 -19.60 17.83
CA ASP A 345 -17.22 -18.24 17.81
C ASP A 345 -17.79 -17.42 16.64
N VAL A 346 -18.03 -18.02 15.47
CA VAL A 346 -18.75 -17.35 14.36
C VAL A 346 -20.19 -16.98 14.75
N ASP A 347 -20.91 -17.88 15.40
CA ASP A 347 -22.28 -17.66 15.88
C ASP A 347 -22.36 -16.62 17.02
N LEU A 348 -21.25 -16.29 17.68
CA LEU A 348 -21.14 -15.25 18.72
C LEU A 348 -20.88 -13.85 18.13
N ILE A 349 -20.33 -13.79 16.91
CA ILE A 349 -19.99 -12.56 16.18
C ILE A 349 -21.12 -12.13 15.21
N ALA A 350 -22.01 -13.05 14.83
CA ALA A 350 -23.11 -12.85 13.87
C ALA A 350 -24.40 -12.29 14.48
#